data_AF-A0A7C5QDA7-F1
#
_entry.id   AF-A0A7C5QDA7-F1
#
_cell.length_a   1.000
_cell.length_b   1.000
_cell.length_c   1.000
_cell.angle_alpha   90.00
_cell.angle_beta   90.00
_cell.angle_gamma   90.00
#
_symmetry.space_group_name_H-M   'P 1'
#
loop_
_entity.id
_entity.type
_entity.pdbx_description
1 polymer ?
#
loop_
_entity_poly.entity_id
_entity_poly.type
_entity_poly.pdbx_seq_one_letter_code
_entity_poly.pdbx_strand_id
1 'polypeptide(L)'
;MITRRMMADFIPGQRCISDAELQMGLGTVLAVEQRTLSVLFLATGETRTYARETAPLTRVLFSVGDVITSHEGKNLTVNEVSENHGLITYSGTDSSGVAHQIEEAELDNFIQLNRPSERLFNGQIDKDNWFELRYQTLLHKNRNARSDLYG
;
A
#
# COMPACT_ATOMS: atom_id res chain seq x y z
N MET A 1 6.64 -8.77 -2.04
CA MET A 1 6.55 -9.06 -0.59
C MET A 1 6.93 -7.77 0.13
N ILE A 2 5.98 -7.08 0.76
CA ILE A 2 6.28 -5.77 1.33
C ILE A 2 7.15 -5.96 2.57
N THR A 3 8.42 -5.54 2.50
CA THR A 3 9.36 -5.69 3.62
C THR A 3 9.14 -4.54 4.60
N ARG A 4 8.62 -4.87 5.79
CA ARG A 4 8.32 -3.92 6.86
C ARG A 4 9.56 -3.71 7.72
N ARG A 5 10.15 -2.50 7.73
CA ARG A 5 11.28 -2.17 8.61
C ARG A 5 10.84 -1.19 9.70
N MET A 6 10.90 -1.61 10.96
CA MET A 6 10.29 -0.93 12.10
C MET A 6 11.21 0.11 12.79
N MET A 7 12.46 0.24 12.36
CA MET A 7 13.46 1.16 12.96
C MET A 7 14.44 1.66 11.89
N ALA A 8 13.95 2.44 10.93
CA ALA A 8 14.80 3.20 10.03
C ALA A 8 14.48 4.67 10.22
N ASP A 9 15.50 5.52 10.31
CA ASP A 9 15.33 6.97 10.24
C ASP A 9 14.47 7.28 9.00
N PHE A 10 13.30 7.88 9.24
CA PHE A 10 12.45 8.33 8.16
C PHE A 10 13.20 9.41 7.37
N ILE A 11 13.10 9.33 6.05
CA ILE A 11 13.70 10.31 5.14
C ILE A 11 12.55 10.96 4.35
N PRO A 12 12.58 12.28 4.13
CA PRO A 12 11.65 12.94 3.23
C PRO A 12 11.57 12.25 1.87
N GLY A 13 10.36 12.05 1.35
CA GLY A 13 10.07 11.32 0.11
C GLY A 13 9.70 9.85 0.30
N GLN A 14 9.96 9.25 1.48
CA GLN A 14 9.55 7.88 1.75
C GLN A 14 8.02 7.74 1.85
N ARG A 15 7.51 6.57 1.47
CA ARG A 15 6.08 6.27 1.53
C ARG A 15 5.75 5.31 2.66
N CYS A 16 4.76 5.71 3.46
CA CYS A 16 4.39 5.01 4.68
C CYS A 16 2.87 4.98 4.88
N ILE A 17 2.41 4.02 5.68
CA ILE A 17 1.03 3.94 6.15
C ILE A 17 1.00 4.21 7.64
N SER A 18 -0.08 4.84 8.11
CA SER A 18 -0.39 4.94 9.53
C SER A 18 -1.14 3.69 9.96
N ASP A 19 -0.54 2.90 10.86
CA ASP A 19 -1.16 1.70 11.43
C ASP A 19 -2.40 2.05 12.28
N ALA A 20 -2.46 3.28 12.81
CA ALA A 20 -3.61 3.78 13.55
C ALA A 20 -4.74 4.31 12.65
N GLU A 21 -4.42 4.78 11.44
CA GLU A 21 -5.34 5.52 10.56
C GLU A 21 -5.28 4.99 9.12
N LEU A 22 -5.47 3.68 8.94
CA LEU A 22 -5.37 3.01 7.63
C LEU A 22 -6.28 3.61 6.54
N GLN A 23 -7.41 4.22 6.93
CA GLN A 23 -8.31 4.90 5.99
C GLN A 23 -7.68 6.08 5.24
N MET A 24 -6.59 6.66 5.77
CA MET A 24 -5.88 7.77 5.13
C MET A 24 -5.02 7.30 3.94
N GLY A 25 -4.81 6.00 3.80
CA GLY A 25 -4.04 5.41 2.72
C GLY A 25 -2.55 5.67 2.84
N LEU A 26 -1.89 5.82 1.68
CA LEU A 26 -0.44 5.97 1.59
C LEU A 26 -0.03 7.43 1.81
N GLY A 27 0.73 7.64 2.88
CA GLY A 27 1.35 8.92 3.20
C GLY A 27 2.77 9.06 2.62
N THR A 28 3.16 10.29 2.35
CA THR A 28 4.53 10.67 1.95
C THR A 28 5.17 11.48 3.06
N VAL A 29 6.35 11.08 3.52
CA VAL A 29 7.11 11.85 4.53
C VAL A 29 7.55 13.17 3.89
N LEU A 30 7.09 14.30 4.42
CA LEU A 30 7.47 15.63 3.93
C LEU A 30 8.74 16.14 4.60
N ALA A 31 8.81 15.99 5.93
CA ALA A 31 9.88 16.54 6.73
C ALA A 31 10.09 15.69 7.99
N VAL A 32 11.34 15.60 8.41
CA VAL A 32 11.74 14.91 9.64
C VAL A 32 12.60 15.87 10.45
N GLU A 33 12.13 16.19 11.64
CA GLU A 33 12.80 17.03 12.61
C GLU A 33 13.37 16.18 13.75
N GLN A 34 13.92 16.83 14.78
CA GLN A 34 14.51 16.13 15.92
C GLN A 34 13.50 15.26 16.70
N ARG A 35 12.27 15.74 16.87
CA ARG A 35 11.25 15.06 17.71
C ARG A 35 9.98 14.69 16.96
N THR A 36 9.80 15.22 15.76
CA THR A 36 8.55 15.19 15.00
C THR A 36 8.84 14.83 13.55
N LEU A 37 7.85 14.25 12.90
CA LEU A 37 7.87 14.04 11.45
C LEU A 37 6.49 14.38 10.89
N SER A 38 6.48 14.96 9.69
CA SER A 38 5.26 15.38 8.99
C SER A 38 5.01 14.48 7.79
N VAL A 39 3.80 13.94 7.69
CA VAL A 39 3.38 13.04 6.62
C VAL A 39 2.17 13.64 5.90
N LEU A 40 2.24 13.69 4.58
CA LEU A 40 1.13 14.09 3.72
C LEU A 40 0.38 12.86 3.21
N PHE A 41 -0.90 12.78 3.50
CA PHE A 41 -1.80 11.76 2.95
C PHE A 41 -2.53 12.32 1.75
N LEU A 42 -2.00 12.04 0.55
CA LEU A 42 -2.54 12.57 -0.70
C LEU A 42 -3.96 12.08 -1.02
N ALA A 43 -4.37 10.92 -0.49
CA ALA A 43 -5.73 10.40 -0.67
C ALA A 43 -6.79 11.26 0.03
N THR A 44 -6.46 11.88 1.17
CA THR A 44 -7.37 12.76 1.95
C THR A 44 -7.01 14.24 1.82
N GLY A 45 -5.79 14.56 1.35
CA GLY A 45 -5.25 15.92 1.32
C GLY A 45 -4.79 16.44 2.69
N GLU A 46 -4.74 15.57 3.70
CA GLU A 46 -4.37 15.97 5.07
C GLU A 46 -2.87 15.81 5.34
N THR A 47 -2.31 16.71 6.14
CA THR A 47 -0.97 16.55 6.70
C THR A 47 -1.08 16.20 8.18
N ARG A 48 -0.39 15.14 8.62
CA ARG A 48 -0.32 14.69 10.01
C ARG A 48 1.09 14.82 10.53
N THR A 49 1.22 15.25 11.78
CA THR A 49 2.49 15.29 12.50
C THR A 49 2.50 14.19 13.56
N TYR A 50 3.54 13.37 13.54
CA TYR A 50 3.75 12.29 14.50
C TYR A 50 5.02 12.55 15.31
N ALA A 51 5.05 12.07 16.56
CA ALA A 51 6.28 12.04 17.35
C ALA A 51 7.22 10.97 16.79
N ARG A 52 8.48 11.33 16.51
CA ARG A 52 9.43 10.48 15.76
C ARG A 52 9.66 9.12 16.42
N GLU A 53 9.73 9.09 17.75
CA GLU A 53 10.04 7.87 18.52
C GLU A 53 8.85 6.90 18.64
N THR A 54 7.63 7.42 18.55
CA THR A 54 6.40 6.64 18.78
C THR A 54 5.46 6.69 17.59
N ALA A 55 5.97 7.06 16.41
CA ALA A 55 5.16 7.16 15.21
C ALA A 55 4.66 5.76 14.83
N PRO A 56 3.34 5.54 14.74
CA PRO A 56 2.76 4.27 14.30
C PRO A 56 2.82 4.17 12.77
N LEU A 57 4.00 4.42 12.21
CA LEU A 57 4.23 4.50 10.77
C LEU A 57 5.01 3.30 10.29
N THR A 58 4.54 2.79 9.16
CA THR A 58 5.13 1.64 8.50
C THR A 58 5.51 2.03 7.08
N ARG A 59 6.81 1.94 6.75
CA ARG A 59 7.28 2.15 5.37
C ARG A 59 6.77 1.03 4.46
N VAL A 60 6.27 1.41 3.29
CA VAL A 60 5.74 0.49 2.27
C VAL A 60 6.80 0.30 1.19
N LEU A 61 7.23 -0.94 1.01
CA LEU A 61 8.24 -1.33 0.02
C LEU A 61 7.67 -2.38 -0.93
N PHE A 62 7.93 -2.27 -2.23
CA PHE A 62 7.56 -3.32 -3.17
C PHE A 62 8.76 -4.23 -3.50
N SER A 63 8.48 -5.47 -3.88
CA SER A 63 9.50 -6.39 -4.37
C SER A 63 9.41 -6.58 -5.87
N VAL A 64 10.49 -7.11 -6.45
CA VAL A 64 10.47 -7.70 -7.79
C VAL A 64 9.30 -8.68 -7.92
N GLY A 65 8.55 -8.56 -9.02
CA GLY A 65 7.32 -9.31 -9.31
C GLY A 65 6.03 -8.67 -8.80
N ASP A 66 6.10 -7.62 -7.97
CA ASP A 66 4.91 -6.86 -7.58
C ASP A 66 4.49 -5.93 -8.73
N VAL A 67 3.17 -5.73 -8.88
CA VAL A 67 2.61 -4.74 -9.81
C VAL A 67 2.31 -3.47 -9.03
N ILE A 68 2.89 -2.37 -9.47
CA ILE A 68 2.70 -1.04 -8.89
C ILE A 68 2.07 -0.09 -9.90
N THR A 69 1.42 0.94 -9.40
CA THR A 69 0.79 1.98 -10.22
C THR A 69 1.41 3.32 -9.84
N SER A 70 1.74 4.14 -10.84
CA SER A 70 2.15 5.54 -10.64
C SER A 70 0.92 6.43 -10.48
N HIS A 71 1.08 7.60 -9.85
CA HIS A 71 0.05 8.64 -9.75
C HIS A 71 -0.51 9.09 -11.12
N GLU A 72 0.23 8.88 -12.22
CA GLU A 72 -0.23 9.13 -13.60
C GLU A 72 -1.10 7.99 -14.17
N GLY A 73 -1.38 6.93 -13.39
CA GLY A 73 -2.17 5.78 -13.81
C GLY A 73 -1.40 4.73 -14.63
N LYS A 74 -0.06 4.84 -14.71
CA LYS A 74 0.79 3.85 -15.39
C LYS A 74 1.01 2.64 -14.50
N ASN A 75 0.78 1.45 -15.03
CA ASN A 75 1.07 0.19 -14.33
C ASN A 75 2.47 -0.30 -14.69
N LEU A 76 3.18 -0.83 -13.69
CA LEU A 76 4.53 -1.33 -13.84
C LEU A 76 4.65 -2.65 -13.10
N THR A 77 5.14 -3.69 -13.80
CA THR A 77 5.61 -4.90 -13.12
C THR A 77 7.06 -4.70 -12.74
N VAL A 78 7.35 -4.70 -11.44
CA VAL A 78 8.70 -4.44 -10.92
C VAL A 78 9.64 -5.59 -11.32
N ASN A 79 10.68 -5.27 -12.07
CA ASN A 79 11.74 -6.22 -12.43
C ASN A 79 13.00 -6.02 -11.58
N GLU A 80 13.26 -4.78 -11.18
CA GLU A 80 14.43 -4.39 -10.40
C GLU A 80 14.04 -3.30 -9.38
N VAL A 81 14.68 -3.36 -8.21
CA VAL A 81 14.51 -2.39 -7.13
C VAL A 81 15.90 -1.85 -6.79
N SER A 82 16.05 -0.54 -6.92
CA SER A 82 17.29 0.19 -6.61
C SER A 82 17.05 1.11 -5.41
N GLU A 83 18.03 1.22 -4.51
CA GLU A 83 18.02 2.17 -3.41
C GLU A 83 19.09 3.23 -3.63
N ASN A 84 18.69 4.50 -3.62
CA ASN A 84 19.60 5.63 -3.77
C ASN A 84 19.27 6.68 -2.69
N HIS A 85 20.27 7.03 -1.86
CA HIS A 85 20.10 7.96 -0.73
C HIS A 85 18.91 7.62 0.21
N GLY A 86 18.60 6.33 0.38
CA GLY A 86 17.51 5.86 1.25
C GLY A 86 16.11 5.95 0.64
N LEU A 87 16.00 6.42 -0.61
CA LEU A 87 14.78 6.37 -1.43
C LEU A 87 14.88 5.23 -2.44
N ILE A 88 13.74 4.64 -2.76
CA ILE A 88 13.69 3.50 -3.66
C ILE A 88 13.20 3.92 -5.04
N THR A 89 13.79 3.31 -6.05
CA THR A 89 13.35 3.43 -7.43
C THR A 89 13.06 2.05 -8.00
N TYR A 90 11.86 1.92 -8.58
CA TYR A 90 11.35 0.69 -9.16
C TYR A 90 11.51 0.75 -10.67
N SER A 91 12.21 -0.22 -11.24
CA SER A 91 12.37 -0.36 -12.69
C SER A 91 11.66 -1.61 -13.16
N GLY A 92 10.96 -1.51 -14.29
CA GLY A 92 10.07 -2.57 -14.73
C GLY A 92 9.55 -2.38 -16.14
N THR A 93 8.57 -3.19 -16.50
CA THR A 93 7.85 -3.08 -17.78
C THR A 93 6.34 -2.97 -17.56
N ASP A 94 5.68 -2.11 -18.34
CA ASP A 94 4.21 -2.05 -18.40
C ASP A 94 3.66 -3.21 -19.26
N SER A 95 2.35 -3.40 -19.25
CA SER A 95 1.55 -4.28 -20.10
C SER A 95 1.89 -4.25 -21.60
N SER A 96 2.38 -3.11 -22.10
CA SER A 96 2.84 -2.95 -23.49
C SER A 96 4.29 -3.37 -23.73
N GLY A 97 5.00 -3.84 -22.70
CA GLY A 97 6.41 -4.25 -22.77
C GLY A 97 7.42 -3.09 -22.78
N VAL A 98 6.97 -1.86 -22.58
CA VAL A 98 7.84 -0.68 -22.50
C VAL A 98 8.46 -0.59 -21.11
N ALA A 99 9.77 -0.36 -21.06
CA ALA A 99 10.48 -0.19 -19.82
C ALA A 99 10.18 1.20 -19.21
N HIS A 100 9.80 1.19 -17.93
CA HIS A 100 9.58 2.41 -17.16
C HIS A 100 10.28 2.31 -15.82
N GLN A 101 10.52 3.49 -15.25
CA GLN A 101 11.08 3.67 -13.94
C GLN A 101 10.11 4.54 -13.15
N ILE A 102 9.77 4.12 -11.94
CA ILE A 102 8.87 4.81 -11.02
C ILE A 102 9.63 5.03 -9.73
N GLU A 103 9.78 6.29 -9.33
CA GLU A 103 10.33 6.62 -8.02
C GLU A 103 9.31 6.34 -6.92
N GLU A 104 9.79 6.02 -5.72
CA GLU A 104 8.93 5.80 -4.55
C GLU A 104 7.94 6.96 -4.33
N ALA A 105 8.35 8.21 -4.55
CA ALA A 105 7.47 9.37 -4.42
C ALA A 105 6.31 9.40 -5.44
N GLU A 106 6.50 8.84 -6.63
CA GLU A 106 5.53 8.87 -7.74
C GLU A 106 4.48 7.76 -7.66
N LEU A 107 4.57 6.86 -6.68
CA LEU A 107 3.59 5.81 -6.46
C LEU A 107 2.16 6.37 -6.31
N ASP A 108 1.17 5.60 -6.72
CA ASP A 108 -0.22 5.94 -6.47
C ASP A 108 -0.51 5.96 -4.96
N ASN A 109 -1.36 6.90 -4.56
CA ASN A 109 -1.83 7.10 -3.19
C ASN A 109 -2.79 6.00 -2.75
N PHE A 110 -3.49 5.40 -3.71
CA PHE A 110 -4.42 4.31 -3.51
C PHE A 110 -3.74 2.97 -3.77
N ILE A 111 -2.73 2.64 -2.97
CA ILE A 111 -2.33 1.24 -2.88
C ILE A 111 -3.48 0.51 -2.20
N GLN A 112 -4.25 -0.24 -3.00
CA GLN A 112 -5.09 -1.28 -2.45
C GLN A 112 -4.16 -2.29 -1.76
N LEU A 113 -4.05 -2.19 -0.43
CA LEU A 113 -3.46 -3.22 0.44
C LEU A 113 -4.39 -4.44 0.44
N ASN A 114 -4.58 -5.02 -0.73
CA ASN A 114 -5.48 -6.12 -1.04
C ASN A 114 -4.77 -7.46 -0.86
N ARG A 115 -3.71 -7.54 -0.04
CA ARG A 115 -3.03 -8.81 0.25
C ARG A 115 -3.59 -9.42 1.54
N PRO A 116 -4.43 -10.48 1.45
CA PRO A 116 -5.00 -11.17 2.62
C PRO A 116 -3.94 -11.64 3.63
N SER A 117 -2.75 -11.97 3.13
CA SER A 117 -1.59 -12.35 3.92
C SER A 117 -1.15 -11.24 4.88
N GLU A 118 -1.17 -9.98 4.47
CA GLU A 118 -0.76 -8.85 5.30
C GLU A 118 -1.79 -8.54 6.39
N ARG A 119 -3.09 -8.67 6.08
CA ARG A 119 -4.18 -8.61 7.07
C ARG A 119 -4.03 -9.70 8.14
N LEU A 120 -3.69 -10.93 7.71
CA LEU A 120 -3.48 -12.07 8.60
C LEU A 120 -2.29 -11.88 9.55
N PHE A 121 -1.15 -11.40 9.06
CA PHE A 121 0.05 -11.15 9.89
C PHE A 121 -0.12 -9.99 10.88
N ASN A 122 -0.98 -9.02 10.60
CA ASN A 122 -1.33 -7.92 11.51
C ASN A 122 -2.40 -8.30 12.56
N GLY A 123 -2.82 -9.56 12.63
CA GLY A 123 -3.89 -10.00 13.55
C GLY A 123 -5.26 -9.39 13.22
N GLN A 124 -5.42 -8.78 12.04
CA GLN A 124 -6.70 -8.30 11.52
C GLN A 124 -7.47 -9.47 10.89
N ILE A 125 -7.72 -10.48 11.71
CA ILE A 125 -8.64 -11.56 11.39
C ILE A 125 -10.04 -10.97 11.56
N ASP A 126 -10.83 -10.94 10.47
CA ASP A 126 -12.27 -10.70 10.62
C ASP A 126 -12.79 -11.74 11.63
N LYS A 127 -13.60 -11.34 12.62
CA LYS A 127 -14.25 -12.31 13.51
C LYS A 127 -14.96 -13.35 12.65
N ASP A 128 -14.84 -14.62 13.01
CA ASP A 128 -15.25 -15.80 12.22
C ASP A 128 -16.63 -15.63 11.54
N ASN A 129 -17.59 -15.03 12.26
CA ASN A 129 -18.94 -14.76 11.77
C ASN A 129 -19.02 -13.87 10.51
N TRP A 130 -18.10 -12.92 10.33
CA TRP A 130 -18.08 -12.02 9.17
C TRP A 130 -17.46 -12.68 7.93
N PHE A 131 -16.48 -13.56 8.15
CA PHE A 131 -15.94 -14.39 7.09
C PHE A 131 -17.01 -15.36 6.59
N GLU A 132 -17.68 -16.06 7.50
CA GLU A 132 -18.77 -16.99 7.17
C GLU A 132 -19.90 -16.27 6.42
N LEU A 133 -20.34 -15.11 6.90
CA LEU A 133 -21.39 -14.33 6.22
C LEU A 133 -20.97 -13.89 4.81
N ARG A 134 -19.72 -13.43 4.63
CA ARG A 134 -19.20 -13.04 3.31
C ARG A 134 -19.12 -14.24 2.37
N TYR A 135 -18.65 -15.39 2.88
CA TYR A 135 -18.57 -16.64 2.14
C TYR A 135 -19.95 -17.12 1.68
N GLN A 136 -20.91 -17.20 2.61
CA GLN A 136 -22.29 -17.60 2.32
C GLN A 136 -22.97 -16.63 1.34
N THR A 137 -22.74 -15.32 1.49
CA THR A 137 -23.29 -14.31 0.58
C THR A 137 -22.77 -14.51 -0.85
N LEU A 138 -21.47 -14.77 -1.02
CA LEU A 138 -20.87 -15.03 -2.34
C LEU A 138 -21.38 -16.33 -2.95
N LEU A 139 -21.55 -17.39 -2.15
CA LEU A 139 -22.15 -18.65 -2.60
C LEU A 139 -23.60 -18.45 -3.07
N HIS A 140 -24.42 -17.76 -2.28
CA HIS A 140 -25.81 -17.48 -2.64
C HIS A 140 -25.91 -16.59 -3.89
N LYS A 141 -25.04 -15.57 -4.00
CA LYS A 141 -24.98 -14.71 -5.19
C LYS A 141 -24.58 -15.50 -6.44
N ASN A 142 -23.60 -16.40 -6.33
CA ASN A 142 -23.19 -17.28 -7.44
C ASN A 142 -24.32 -18.24 -7.83
N ARG A 143 -24.98 -18.87 -6.85
CA ARG A 143 -26.13 -19.74 -7.09
C ARG A 143 -27.28 -19.01 -7.79
N ASN A 144 -27.61 -17.79 -7.36
CA ASN A 144 -28.67 -16.99 -8.00
C ASN A 144 -28.28 -16.55 -9.41
N ALA A 145 -27.02 -16.16 -9.63
CA ALA A 145 -26.52 -15.80 -10.96
C ALA A 145 -26.48 -16.98 -11.94
N ARG A 146 -26.48 -18.22 -11.43
CA ARG A 146 -26.56 -19.47 -12.21
C ARG A 146 -27.95 -20.11 -12.19
N SER A 147 -28.95 -19.41 -11.65
CA SER A 147 -30.34 -19.89 -11.65
C SER A 147 -30.93 -19.70 -13.04
N ASP A 148 -31.58 -20.74 -13.56
CA ASP A 148 -32.24 -20.75 -14.87
C ASP A 148 -33.41 -19.73 -14.98
N LEU A 149 -33.76 -19.06 -13.88
CA LEU A 149 -34.80 -18.02 -13.81
C LEU A 149 -34.28 -16.60 -14.13
N TYR A 150 -32.98 -16.44 -14.40
CA TYR A 150 -32.36 -15.15 -14.77
C TYR A 150 -32.10 -15.01 -16.29
N GLY A 151 -32.90 -15.69 -17.12
CA GLY A 151 -32.95 -15.57 -18.57
C GLY A 151 -34.34 -15.20 -19.05
#